data_AF-A0A3S3JPL7-F1
#
_entry.id   AF-A0A3S3JPL7-F1
#
_cell.length_a   1.000
_cell.length_b   1.000
_cell.length_c   1.000
_cell.angle_alpha   90.00
_cell.angle_beta   90.00
_cell.angle_gamma   90.00
#
_symmetry.space_group_name_H-M   'P 1'
#
loop_
_entity.id
_entity.type
_entity.pdbx_description
1 polymer ?
#
loop_
_entity_poly.entity_id
_entity_poly.type
_entity_poly.pdbx_seq_one_letter_code
_entity_poly.pdbx_strand_id
1 'polypeptide(L)' 'MQHKNSEKSEAKDRQYQKFVEKARELETDESEENFDRVLKKVVKSPLPKDSDKKATK' A
#
# COMPACT_ATOMS: atom_id res chain seq x y z
N MET A 1 -21.33 -35.11 -9.99
CA MET A 1 -21.58 -33.88 -9.21
C MET A 1 -20.27 -33.36 -8.58
N GLN A 2 -19.26 -32.93 -9.36
CA GLN A 2 -17.98 -32.42 -8.80
C GLN A 2 -17.53 -31.04 -9.29
N HIS A 3 -18.33 -30.31 -10.07
CA HIS A 3 -17.91 -29.03 -10.65
C HIS A 3 -18.02 -27.81 -9.72
N LYS A 4 -18.64 -27.93 -8.53
CA LYS A 4 -18.91 -26.77 -7.66
C LYS A 4 -17.70 -26.20 -6.91
N ASN A 5 -16.59 -26.93 -6.84
CA ASN A 5 -15.42 -26.50 -6.05
C ASN A 5 -14.43 -25.64 -6.84
N SER A 6 -14.37 -25.80 -8.16
CA SER A 6 -13.46 -25.04 -9.05
C SER A 6 -13.90 -23.59 -9.24
N GLU A 7 -15.20 -23.34 -9.40
CA GLU A 7 -15.72 -21.98 -9.61
C GLU A 7 -15.61 -21.11 -8.35
N LYS A 8 -15.64 -21.72 -7.17
CA LYS A 8 -15.48 -21.01 -5.89
C LYS A 8 -14.06 -20.52 -5.65
N SER A 9 -13.02 -21.22 -6.11
CA SER A 9 -11.65 -20.72 -6.01
C SER A 9 -11.45 -19.54 -6.96
N GLU A 10 -11.89 -19.66 -8.21
CA GLU A 10 -11.77 -18.57 -9.18
C GLU A 10 -12.59 -17.31 -8.82
N ALA A 11 -13.73 -17.49 -8.16
CA ALA A 11 -14.52 -16.37 -7.66
C ALA A 11 -13.78 -15.63 -6.51
N LYS A 12 -13.15 -16.39 -5.61
CA LYS A 12 -12.32 -15.81 -4.53
C LYS A 12 -11.08 -15.13 -5.09
N ASP A 13 -10.44 -15.72 -6.09
CA ASP A 13 -9.28 -15.14 -6.76
C ASP A 13 -9.66 -13.82 -7.44
N ARG A 14 -10.82 -13.75 -8.12
CA ARG A 14 -11.34 -12.50 -8.70
C ARG A 14 -11.63 -11.42 -7.65
N GLN A 15 -12.14 -11.78 -6.48
CA GLN A 15 -12.36 -10.80 -5.39
C GLN A 15 -11.04 -10.34 -4.78
N TYR A 16 -10.11 -11.27 -4.55
CA TYR A 16 -8.77 -10.99 -4.05
C TYR A 16 -8.03 -9.99 -4.96
N GLN A 17 -8.06 -10.21 -6.27
CA GLN A 17 -7.44 -9.29 -7.22
C GLN A 17 -7.99 -7.87 -7.11
N LYS A 18 -9.31 -7.70 -6.90
CA LYS A 18 -9.89 -6.36 -6.68
C LYS A 18 -9.37 -5.69 -5.42
N PHE A 19 -9.12 -6.44 -4.35
CA PHE A 19 -8.53 -5.88 -3.13
C PHE A 19 -7.07 -5.48 -3.35
N VAL A 20 -6.30 -6.29 -4.10
CA VAL A 20 -4.91 -5.98 -4.46
C VAL A 20 -4.85 -4.73 -5.35
N GLU A 21 -5.68 -4.65 -6.38
CA GLU A 21 -5.80 -3.48 -7.26
C GLU A 21 -6.17 -2.24 -6.44
N LYS A 22 -7.14 -2.36 -5.53
CA LYS A 22 -7.58 -1.24 -4.71
C LYS A 22 -6.50 -0.78 -3.71
N ALA A 23 -5.77 -1.71 -3.11
CA ALA A 23 -4.63 -1.40 -2.24
C ALA A 23 -3.53 -0.68 -3.01
N ARG A 24 -3.26 -1.07 -4.26
CA ARG A 24 -2.27 -0.41 -5.12
C ARG A 24 -2.67 1.02 -5.46
N GLU A 25 -3.94 1.25 -5.81
CA GLU A 25 -4.48 2.60 -6.02
C GLU A 25 -4.32 3.51 -4.79
N LEU A 26 -4.47 2.95 -3.59
CA LEU A 26 -4.35 3.67 -2.33
C LEU A 26 -2.88 3.83 -1.85
N GLU A 27 -1.90 3.36 -2.62
CA GLU A 27 -0.49 3.29 -2.24
C GLU A 27 -0.24 2.46 -0.96
N THR A 28 -1.11 1.48 -0.66
CA THR A 28 -1.04 0.62 0.54
C THR A 28 -0.81 -0.86 0.21
N ASP A 29 -0.46 -1.19 -1.04
CA ASP A 29 -0.09 -2.57 -1.38
C ASP A 29 1.32 -2.91 -0.89
N GLU A 30 1.60 -4.21 -0.76
CA GLU A 30 2.90 -4.72 -0.30
C GLU A 30 3.95 -4.77 -1.42
N SER A 31 3.76 -4.00 -2.51
CA SER A 31 4.69 -3.99 -3.63
C SER A 31 5.92 -3.13 -3.34
N GLU A 32 7.10 -3.64 -3.67
CA GLU A 32 8.36 -2.91 -3.50
C GLU A 32 8.37 -1.60 -4.32
N GLU A 33 7.72 -1.57 -5.48
CA GLU A 33 7.62 -0.37 -6.33
C GLU A 33 6.90 0.79 -5.61
N ASN A 34 5.80 0.51 -4.89
CA ASN A 34 5.11 1.55 -4.11
C ASN A 34 5.94 2.00 -2.92
N PHE A 35 6.58 1.08 -2.20
CA PHE A 35 7.50 1.42 -1.12
C PHE A 35 8.59 2.38 -1.60
N ASP A 36 9.23 2.06 -2.73
CA ASP A 36 10.30 2.85 -3.31
C ASP A 36 9.83 4.25 -3.73
N ARG A 37 8.62 4.35 -4.28
CA ARG A 37 7.98 5.62 -4.64
C ARG A 37 7.71 6.49 -3.41
N VAL A 38 7.12 5.90 -2.36
CA VAL A 38 6.81 6.61 -1.10
C VAL A 38 8.11 7.04 -0.41
N LEU A 39 9.11 6.16 -0.34
CA LEU A 39 10.42 6.46 0.24
C LEU A 39 11.09 7.65 -0.46
N LYS A 40 11.05 7.69 -1.80
CA LYS A 40 11.58 8.83 -2.57
C LYS A 40 10.83 10.14 -2.28
N LYS A 41 9.52 10.10 -2.01
CA LYS A 41 8.74 11.29 -1.58
C LYS A 41 9.20 11.77 -0.20
N VAL A 42 9.39 10.85 0.75
CA VAL A 42 9.83 11.17 2.12
C VAL A 42 11.24 11.77 2.13
N VAL A 43 12.19 11.15 1.44
CA VAL A 43 13.59 11.62 1.38
C VAL A 43 13.72 13.00 0.72
N LYS A 44 12.87 13.30 -0.27
CA LYS A 44 12.86 14.61 -0.96
C LYS A 44 12.08 15.67 -0.21
N SER A 45 11.29 15.30 0.80
CA SER A 45 10.52 16.27 1.57
C SER A 45 11.49 17.12 2.39
N PRO A 46 11.40 18.46 2.32
CA PRO A 46 12.21 19.31 3.18
C PRO A 46 11.94 18.96 4.64
N LEU A 47 13.00 18.99 5.46
CA LEU A 47 12.90 18.76 6.89
C LEU A 47 11.75 19.62 7.44
N PRO A 48 10.82 19.06 8.24
CA PRO A 48 9.75 19.84 8.84
C PRO A 48 10.37 21.05 9.53
N LYS A 49 9.92 22.26 9.17
CA LYS A 49 10.35 23.52 9.80
C LYS A 49 9.74 23.64 11.19
N ASP A 50 10.04 22.71 12.09
CA ASP A 50 9.89 22.92 13.52
C ASP A 50 11.24 23.35 14.09
N SER A 51 11.74 24.47 13.56
CA SER A 51 12.84 25.23 14.13
C SER A 51 12.31 26.31 15.07
N ASP A 52 11.41 25.98 16.00
CA ASP A 52 10.93 26.94 17.00
C ASP A 52 10.26 26.30 18.24
N LYS A 53 10.88 25.31 18.91
CA LYS A 53 10.64 25.08 20.35
C LYS A 53 11.91 24.72 21.09
N LYS A 54 12.41 25.72 21.82
CA LYS A 54 13.47 25.71 22.82
C LYS A 54 13.54 24.41 23.63
N ALA A 55 14.64 23.68 23.53
CA ALA A 55 15.12 22.83 24.60
C ALA A 55 15.87 23.70 25.63
N THR A 56 15.12 24.35 26.51
CA THR A 56 15.63 24.72 27.83
C THR A 56 15.66 23.46 28.70
N LYS A 57 16.85 22.91 28.95
CA LYS A 57 17.45 22.80 30.29
C LYS A 57 18.85 22.20 30.21
#